data_AF-A0A3S4MHJ4-F1
#
_entry.id   AF-A0A3S4MHJ4-F1
#
_cell.length_a   1.000
_cell.length_b   1.000
_cell.length_c   1.000
_cell.angle_alpha   90.00
_cell.angle_beta   90.00
_cell.angle_gamma   90.00
#
_symmetry.space_group_name_H-M   'P 1'
#
loop_
_entity.id
_entity.type
_entity.pdbx_description
1 polymer ?
#
loop_
_entity_poly.entity_id
_entity_poly.type
_entity_poly.pdbx_seq_one_letter_code
_entity_poly.pdbx_strand_id
1 'polypeptide(L)'
;MPGGPLSQESDVRIFCSPKERLDFYRREIHYETGQLSSRTNAYLTAQSFLVIAYASSMANLNPAWGELFTLVVPALLALLGIVNSLHAWPGIQASSEIICHWQFKQSCLLHSDPEIGLAYDDSPLFSEREVNRGSFEKTLLFSRRVPFLFAGFWCALGVFSLWLQLAG
;
A
#
# COMPACT_ATOMS: atom_id res chain seq x y z
N MET A 1 34.20 6.20 5.37
CA MET A 1 33.64 6.33 6.73
C MET A 1 34.07 7.67 7.29
N PRO A 2 33.25 8.45 8.02
CA PRO A 2 31.82 8.30 8.32
C PRO A 2 30.98 9.55 7.96
N GLY A 3 29.67 9.35 7.76
CA GLY A 3 28.69 10.43 7.57
C GLY A 3 28.50 11.21 8.87
N GLY A 4 28.53 12.54 8.76
CA GLY A 4 28.54 13.45 9.90
C GLY A 4 27.22 13.50 10.71
N PRO A 5 27.29 13.93 11.98
CA PRO A 5 26.20 13.92 12.98
C PRO A 5 25.11 15.01 12.78
N LEU A 6 25.09 15.69 11.64
CA LEU A 6 24.26 16.90 11.43
C LEU A 6 22.76 16.64 11.37
N SER A 7 22.32 15.43 11.06
CA SER A 7 20.89 15.07 11.04
C SER A 7 20.31 14.77 12.43
N GLN A 8 21.16 14.50 13.42
CA GLN A 8 20.72 14.13 14.77
C GLN A 8 20.59 15.36 15.67
N GLU A 9 21.48 16.35 15.53
CA GLU A 9 21.43 17.60 16.31
C GLU A 9 20.25 18.52 15.92
N SER A 10 19.81 18.52 14.66
CA SER A 10 18.66 19.33 14.24
C SER A 10 17.34 18.79 14.79
N ASP A 11 17.19 17.46 14.83
CA ASP A 11 16.02 16.78 15.42
C ASP A 11 15.97 16.98 16.94
N VAL A 12 17.12 17.07 17.63
CA VAL A 12 17.17 17.26 19.09
C VAL A 12 16.76 18.68 19.51
N ARG A 13 16.92 19.71 18.66
CA ARG A 13 16.57 21.10 19.01
C ARG A 13 15.09 21.46 18.88
N ILE A 14 14.27 20.64 18.21
CA ILE A 14 12.84 20.91 17.97
C ILE A 14 11.95 20.40 19.11
N PHE A 15 12.40 19.40 19.86
CA PHE A 15 11.58 18.72 20.87
C PHE A 15 12.15 18.93 22.27
N CYS A 16 11.30 19.33 23.22
CA CYS A 16 11.71 19.63 24.59
C CYS A 16 11.89 18.37 25.45
N SER A 17 11.30 17.23 25.06
CA SER A 17 11.49 15.95 25.75
C SER A 17 11.61 14.74 24.80
N PRO A 18 12.33 13.67 25.21
CA PRO A 18 12.39 12.43 24.45
C PRO A 18 11.01 11.78 24.18
N LYS A 19 10.04 12.01 25.08
CA LYS A 19 8.65 11.57 24.92
C LYS A 19 7.92 12.30 23.78
N GLU A 20 8.13 13.62 23.66
CA GLU A 20 7.55 14.40 22.56
C GLU A 20 8.06 13.95 21.18
N ARG A 21 9.32 13.53 21.09
CA ARG A 21 9.91 12.96 19.86
C ARG A 21 9.23 11.66 19.47
N LEU A 22 8.99 10.78 20.45
CA LEU A 22 8.32 9.50 20.23
C LEU A 22 6.87 9.71 19.77
N ASP A 23 6.14 10.61 20.43
CA ASP A 23 4.75 10.95 20.08
C ASP A 23 4.66 11.60 18.69
N PHE A 24 5.65 12.41 18.30
CA PHE A 24 5.76 12.94 16.95
C PHE A 24 5.95 11.84 15.90
N TYR A 25 6.94 10.95 16.08
CA TYR A 25 7.17 9.85 15.13
C TYR A 25 5.93 8.93 15.02
N ARG A 26 5.24 8.65 16.13
CA ARG A 26 4.01 7.85 16.12
C ARG A 26 2.87 8.54 15.35
N ARG A 27 2.67 9.86 15.53
CA ARG A 27 1.69 10.63 14.76
C ARG A 27 1.98 10.56 13.26
N GLU A 28 3.25 10.68 12.88
CA GLU A 28 3.64 10.62 11.47
C GLU A 28 3.41 9.24 10.88
N ILE A 29 3.79 8.17 11.59
CA ILE A 29 3.53 6.79 11.17
C ILE A 29 2.03 6.53 10.99
N HIS A 30 1.18 7.00 11.91
CA HIS A 30 -0.27 6.87 11.78
C HIS A 30 -0.83 7.67 10.61
N TYR A 31 -0.33 8.88 10.39
CA TYR A 31 -0.72 9.73 9.28
C TYR A 31 -0.37 9.08 7.93
N GLU A 32 0.85 8.61 7.77
CA GLU A 32 1.31 7.93 6.55
C GLU A 32 0.59 6.61 6.32
N THR A 33 0.34 5.83 7.38
CA THR A 33 -0.46 4.59 7.31
C THR A 33 -1.90 4.88 6.87
N GLY A 34 -2.51 5.94 7.40
CA GLY A 34 -3.84 6.40 6.99
C GLY A 34 -3.88 6.79 5.52
N GLN A 35 -2.87 7.54 5.05
CA GLN A 35 -2.74 7.92 3.65
C GLN A 35 -2.53 6.71 2.71
N LEU A 36 -1.70 5.76 3.11
CA LEU A 36 -1.51 4.50 2.38
C LEU A 36 -2.82 3.70 2.28
N SER A 37 -3.54 3.58 3.39
CA SER A 37 -4.84 2.89 3.43
C SER A 37 -5.86 3.56 2.52
N SER A 38 -5.95 4.90 2.56
CA SER A 38 -6.84 5.68 1.70
C SER A 38 -6.55 5.47 0.21
N ARG A 39 -5.27 5.54 -0.20
CA ARG A 39 -4.84 5.27 -1.58
C ARG A 39 -5.16 3.84 -2.01
N THR A 40 -4.91 2.87 -1.12
CA THR A 40 -5.20 1.45 -1.38
C THR A 40 -6.70 1.22 -1.55
N ASN A 41 -7.53 1.84 -0.70
CA ASN A 41 -8.98 1.72 -0.77
C ASN A 41 -9.55 2.36 -2.05
N ALA A 42 -9.05 3.53 -2.45
CA ALA A 42 -9.42 4.17 -3.71
C ALA A 42 -9.05 3.29 -4.92
N TYR A 43 -7.87 2.67 -4.90
CA TYR A 43 -7.45 1.71 -5.92
C TYR A 43 -8.38 0.48 -5.97
N LEU A 44 -8.65 -0.17 -4.83
CA LEU A 44 -9.55 -1.33 -4.75
C LEU A 44 -10.98 -1.00 -5.22
N THR A 45 -11.46 0.21 -4.91
CA THR A 45 -12.75 0.71 -5.39
C THR A 45 -12.76 0.84 -6.91
N ALA A 46 -11.73 1.45 -7.50
CA ALA A 46 -11.58 1.55 -8.94
C ALA A 46 -11.50 0.16 -9.61
N GLN A 47 -10.73 -0.77 -9.04
CA GLN A 47 -10.63 -2.15 -9.54
C GLN A 47 -11.99 -2.86 -9.53
N SER A 48 -12.77 -2.72 -8.44
CA SER A 48 -14.12 -3.27 -8.35
C SER A 48 -15.04 -2.73 -9.44
N PHE A 49 -15.01 -1.42 -9.70
CA PHE A 49 -15.80 -0.82 -10.79
C PHE A 49 -15.41 -1.37 -12.16
N LEU A 50 -14.12 -1.51 -12.43
CA LEU A 50 -13.64 -2.10 -13.68
C LEU A 50 -14.13 -3.55 -13.84
N VAL A 51 -14.07 -4.37 -12.79
CA VAL A 51 -14.52 -5.77 -12.84
C VAL A 51 -16.01 -5.86 -13.15
N ILE A 52 -16.82 -5.00 -12.53
CA ILE A 52 -18.26 -4.92 -12.80
C ILE A 52 -18.51 -4.52 -14.26
N ALA A 53 -17.81 -3.50 -14.75
CA ALA A 53 -17.92 -3.07 -16.15
C ALA A 53 -17.51 -4.19 -17.13
N TYR A 54 -16.43 -4.91 -16.82
CA TYR A 54 -15.97 -6.06 -17.61
C TYR A 54 -17.05 -7.15 -17.70
N ALA A 55 -17.57 -7.59 -16.54
CA ALA A 55 -18.62 -8.60 -16.49
C ALA A 55 -19.90 -8.15 -17.22
N SER A 56 -20.29 -6.88 -17.05
CA SER A 56 -21.45 -6.31 -17.75
C SER A 56 -21.25 -6.26 -19.26
N SER A 57 -20.04 -5.96 -19.74
CA SER A 57 -19.74 -5.95 -21.17
C SER A 57 -19.70 -7.35 -21.79
N MET A 58 -19.23 -8.34 -21.04
CA MET A 58 -19.26 -9.76 -21.43
C MET A 58 -20.67 -10.35 -21.44
N ALA A 59 -21.57 -9.86 -20.59
CA ALA A 59 -22.97 -10.29 -20.54
C ALA A 59 -23.85 -9.67 -21.65
N ASN A 60 -23.26 -8.92 -22.60
CA ASN A 60 -24.02 -8.28 -23.65
C ASN A 60 -24.52 -9.30 -24.69
N LEU A 61 -25.85 -9.51 -24.74
CA LEU A 61 -26.51 -10.48 -25.63
C LEU A 61 -26.98 -9.87 -26.96
N ASN A 62 -26.51 -8.67 -27.33
CA ASN A 62 -27.02 -7.98 -28.50
C ASN A 62 -26.56 -8.68 -29.81
N PRO A 63 -27.47 -9.17 -30.67
CA PRO A 63 -27.12 -9.97 -31.84
C PRO A 63 -26.46 -9.18 -32.99
N ALA A 64 -26.52 -7.84 -32.99
CA ALA A 64 -25.98 -7.03 -34.10
C ALA A 64 -24.55 -6.50 -33.85
N TRP A 65 -24.22 -6.20 -32.59
CA TRP A 65 -22.92 -5.61 -32.21
C TRP A 65 -22.26 -6.32 -31.02
N GLY A 66 -22.89 -7.38 -30.50
CA GLY A 66 -22.47 -8.10 -29.29
C GLY A 66 -21.04 -8.61 -29.41
N GLU A 67 -20.72 -9.38 -30.46
CA GLU A 67 -19.38 -9.98 -30.64
C GLU A 67 -18.25 -8.94 -30.71
N LEU A 68 -18.45 -7.83 -31.41
CA LEU A 68 -17.47 -6.76 -31.51
C LEU A 68 -17.34 -6.00 -30.17
N PHE A 69 -18.46 -5.80 -29.48
CA PHE A 69 -18.49 -5.12 -28.18
C PHE A 69 -17.86 -5.97 -27.07
N THR A 70 -18.11 -7.28 -27.05
CA THR A 70 -17.52 -8.26 -26.12
C THR A 70 -16.04 -8.52 -26.37
N LEU A 71 -15.51 -8.08 -27.52
CA LEU A 71 -14.07 -8.11 -27.79
C LEU A 71 -13.40 -6.82 -27.34
N VAL A 72 -13.83 -5.69 -27.91
CA VAL A 72 -13.12 -4.42 -27.79
C VAL A 72 -13.24 -3.86 -26.38
N VAL A 73 -14.43 -3.90 -25.78
CA VAL A 73 -14.66 -3.29 -24.47
C VAL A 73 -13.96 -4.09 -23.36
N PRO A 74 -14.13 -5.42 -23.25
CA PRO A 74 -13.38 -6.25 -22.30
C PRO A 74 -11.86 -6.15 -22.44
N ALA A 75 -11.31 -6.14 -23.67
CA ALA A 75 -9.88 -6.03 -23.89
C ALA A 75 -9.33 -4.66 -23.46
N LEU A 76 -10.05 -3.57 -23.78
CA LEU A 76 -9.68 -2.22 -23.33
C LEU A 76 -9.77 -2.08 -21.81
N LEU A 77 -10.80 -2.64 -21.19
CA LEU A 77 -10.96 -2.65 -19.73
C LEU A 77 -9.84 -3.46 -19.05
N ALA A 78 -9.44 -4.59 -19.63
CA ALA A 78 -8.31 -5.38 -19.13
C ALA A 78 -6.99 -4.61 -19.21
N LEU A 79 -6.71 -3.95 -20.33
CA LEU A 79 -5.54 -3.08 -20.47
C LEU A 79 -5.57 -1.94 -19.46
N LEU A 80 -6.73 -1.30 -19.27
CA LEU A 80 -6.89 -0.22 -18.29
C LEU A 80 -6.67 -0.72 -16.85
N GLY A 81 -7.12 -1.93 -16.53
CA GLY A 81 -6.86 -2.61 -15.27
C GLY A 81 -5.37 -2.87 -15.02
N ILE A 82 -4.63 -3.30 -16.04
CA ILE A 82 -3.17 -3.48 -15.98
C ILE A 82 -2.46 -2.14 -15.77
N VAL A 83 -2.77 -1.13 -16.58
CA VAL A 83 -2.15 0.21 -16.49
C VAL A 83 -2.41 0.84 -15.12
N ASN A 84 -3.64 0.76 -14.61
CA ASN A 84 -4.00 1.28 -13.29
C ASN A 84 -3.22 0.55 -12.17
N SER A 85 -3.00 -0.75 -12.31
CA SER A 85 -2.20 -1.54 -11.37
C SER A 85 -0.71 -1.14 -11.39
N LEU A 86 -0.16 -0.90 -12.57
CA LEU A 86 1.23 -0.43 -12.73
C LEU A 86 1.43 0.99 -12.18
N HIS A 87 0.45 1.89 -12.36
CA HIS A 87 0.51 3.25 -11.83
C HIS A 87 0.32 3.31 -10.30
N ALA A 88 -0.50 2.42 -9.73
CA ALA A 88 -0.72 2.38 -8.29
C ALA A 88 0.50 1.81 -7.52
N TRP A 89 1.28 0.93 -8.16
CA TRP A 89 2.47 0.30 -7.59
C TRP A 89 3.48 1.28 -6.98
N PRO A 90 4.05 2.27 -7.71
CA PRO A 90 5.07 3.16 -7.15
C PRO A 90 4.53 4.00 -5.99
N GLY A 91 3.24 4.38 -6.02
CA GLY A 91 2.60 5.15 -4.95
C GLY A 91 2.47 4.35 -3.65
N ILE A 92 2.11 3.06 -3.75
CA ILE A 92 2.05 2.13 -2.61
C ILE A 92 3.46 1.81 -2.10
N GLN A 93 4.41 1.57 -3.01
CA GLN A 93 5.79 1.27 -2.66
C GLN A 93 6.46 2.44 -1.91
N ALA A 94 6.36 3.66 -2.42
CA ALA A 94 6.97 4.84 -1.80
C ALA A 94 6.44 5.07 -0.38
N SER A 95 5.11 5.02 -0.18
CA SER A 95 4.52 5.14 1.15
C SER A 95 4.93 4.00 2.09
N SER A 96 5.08 2.76 1.57
CA SER A 96 5.55 1.62 2.36
C SER A 96 7.01 1.80 2.82
N GLU A 97 7.87 2.33 1.96
CA GLU A 97 9.28 2.61 2.27
C GLU A 97 9.44 3.72 3.31
N ILE A 98 8.64 4.79 3.21
CA ILE A 98 8.67 5.89 4.19
C ILE A 98 8.21 5.40 5.57
N ILE A 99 7.14 4.59 5.65
CA ILE A 99 6.69 3.98 6.91
C ILE A 99 7.81 3.11 7.52
N CYS A 100 8.49 2.32 6.69
CA CYS A 100 9.62 1.49 7.14
C CYS A 100 10.77 2.35 7.68
N HIS A 101 11.07 3.48 7.03
CA HIS A 101 12.10 4.42 7.47
C HIS A 101 11.80 5.04 8.83
N TRP A 102 10.56 5.50 9.06
CA TRP A 102 10.16 6.04 10.36
C TRP A 102 10.15 4.98 11.46
N GLN A 103 9.73 3.75 11.13
CA GLN A 103 9.79 2.61 12.05
C GLN A 103 11.22 2.25 12.45
N PHE A 104 12.15 2.30 11.50
CA PHE A 104 13.57 2.11 11.78
C PHE A 104 14.10 3.18 12.73
N LYS A 105 13.78 4.46 12.48
CA LYS A 105 14.16 5.56 13.39
C LYS A 105 13.58 5.38 14.80
N GLN A 106 12.31 5.00 14.90
CA GLN A 106 11.66 4.74 16.19
C GLN A 106 12.35 3.60 16.94
N SER A 107 12.71 2.53 16.23
CA SER A 107 13.42 1.37 16.81
C SER A 107 14.84 1.75 17.28
N CYS A 108 15.56 2.54 16.49
CA CYS A 108 16.87 3.05 16.89
C CYS A 108 16.77 3.95 18.13
N LEU A 109 15.76 4.82 18.22
CA LEU A 109 15.57 5.70 19.37
C LEU A 109 15.29 4.89 20.65
N LEU A 110 14.45 3.86 20.57
CA LEU A 110 14.14 2.97 21.69
C LEU A 110 15.33 2.14 22.17
N HIS A 111 16.24 1.74 21.25
CA HIS A 111 17.45 0.98 21.61
C HIS A 111 18.61 1.87 22.08
N SER A 112 18.66 3.14 21.70
CA SER A 112 19.78 4.03 21.99
C SER A 112 19.65 4.77 23.32
N ASP A 113 18.43 4.89 23.85
CA ASP A 113 18.15 5.73 25.01
C ASP A 113 17.35 4.95 26.09
N PRO A 114 18.02 4.36 27.10
CA PRO A 114 17.38 3.49 28.09
C PRO A 114 16.36 4.20 28.98
N GLU A 115 16.42 5.54 29.11
CA GLU A 115 15.39 6.33 29.81
C GLU A 115 14.05 6.35 29.04
N ILE A 116 14.08 6.28 27.71
CA ILE A 116 12.88 6.23 26.87
C ILE A 116 12.20 4.85 26.98
N GLY A 117 13.00 3.78 27.09
CA GLY A 117 12.49 2.42 27.32
C GLY A 117 11.79 2.27 28.67
N LEU A 118 12.32 2.87 29.73
CA LEU A 118 11.71 2.86 31.07
C LEU A 118 10.41 3.67 31.12
N ALA A 119 10.36 4.86 30.51
CA ALA A 119 9.13 5.65 30.40
C ALA A 119 8.05 4.98 29.51
N TYR A 120 8.45 4.06 28.64
CA TYR A 120 7.56 3.24 27.81
C TYR A 120 6.94 2.09 28.61
N ASP A 121 7.72 1.44 29.48
CA ASP A 121 7.29 0.32 30.33
C ASP A 121 6.36 0.74 31.49
N ASP A 122 6.48 1.98 31.97
CA ASP A 122 5.65 2.54 33.05
C ASP A 122 4.17 2.80 32.64
N SER A 123 3.83 2.65 31.37
CA SER A 123 2.45 2.81 30.89
C SER A 123 1.80 1.43 30.66
N PRO A 124 0.85 1.00 31.51
CA PRO A 124 0.34 -0.38 31.54
C PRO A 124 -0.45 -0.83 30.29
N LEU A 125 -0.68 0.06 29.34
CA LEU A 125 -1.27 -0.20 28.02
C LEU A 125 -0.24 -0.46 26.91
N PHE A 126 1.07 -0.40 27.22
CA PHE A 126 2.13 -0.33 26.23
C PHE A 126 3.24 -1.35 26.46
N SER A 127 2.91 -2.59 26.82
CA SER A 127 3.93 -3.64 26.77
C SER A 127 4.38 -3.86 25.31
N GLU A 128 5.67 -4.12 25.10
CA GLU A 128 6.30 -4.47 23.81
C GLU A 128 5.54 -5.54 22.99
N ARG A 129 4.63 -6.28 23.63
CA ARG A 129 3.86 -7.38 23.07
C ARG A 129 2.74 -6.96 22.10
N GLU A 130 2.21 -5.74 22.19
CA GLU A 130 1.07 -5.30 21.35
C GLU A 130 1.46 -4.53 20.09
N VAL A 131 2.66 -3.95 20.03
CA VAL A 131 3.25 -3.47 18.75
C VAL A 131 3.84 -4.68 18.04
N ASN A 132 2.97 -5.53 17.51
CA ASN A 132 3.33 -6.72 16.75
C ASN A 132 4.01 -6.29 15.43
N ARG A 133 5.30 -5.95 15.48
CA ARG A 133 6.16 -5.60 14.33
C ARG A 133 5.97 -6.59 13.18
N GLY A 134 5.83 -7.88 13.50
CA GLY A 134 5.60 -8.92 12.51
C GLY A 134 4.23 -8.84 11.83
N SER A 135 3.17 -8.36 12.50
CA SER A 135 1.85 -8.16 11.87
C SER A 135 1.83 -6.94 10.95
N PHE A 136 2.54 -5.88 11.35
CA PHE A 136 2.62 -4.63 10.58
C PHE A 136 3.45 -4.79 9.30
N GLU A 137 4.62 -5.45 9.39
CA GLU A 137 5.43 -5.80 8.22
C GLU A 137 4.66 -6.71 7.25
N LYS A 138 3.90 -7.69 7.76
CA LYS A 138 3.03 -8.53 6.93
C LYS A 138 1.94 -7.72 6.22
N THR A 139 1.37 -6.73 6.89
CA THR A 139 0.33 -5.85 6.32
C THR A 139 0.91 -4.95 5.21
N LEU A 140 2.12 -4.39 5.42
CA LEU A 140 2.84 -3.62 4.39
C LEU A 140 3.21 -4.49 3.18
N LEU A 141 3.68 -5.72 3.41
CA LEU A 141 3.98 -6.68 2.34
C LEU A 141 2.73 -7.09 1.57
N PHE A 142 1.58 -7.22 2.23
CA PHE A 142 0.30 -7.48 1.57
C PHE A 142 -0.11 -6.32 0.67
N SER A 143 -0.12 -5.09 1.20
CA SER A 143 -0.44 -3.88 0.41
C SER A 143 0.45 -3.76 -0.83
N ARG A 144 1.75 -4.07 -0.67
CA ARG A 144 2.68 -4.12 -1.79
C ARG A 144 2.31 -5.19 -2.82
N ARG A 145 1.88 -6.40 -2.43
CA ARG A 145 1.56 -7.48 -3.40
C ARG A 145 0.27 -7.26 -4.19
N VAL A 146 -0.68 -6.48 -3.67
CA VAL A 146 -2.02 -6.31 -4.25
C VAL A 146 -2.01 -5.83 -5.72
N PRO A 147 -1.24 -4.79 -6.12
CA PRO A 147 -1.20 -4.34 -7.52
C PRO A 147 -0.73 -5.43 -8.50
N PHE A 148 0.23 -6.29 -8.11
CA PHE A 148 0.68 -7.38 -8.97
C PHE A 148 -0.36 -8.49 -9.12
N LEU A 149 -1.10 -8.80 -8.06
CA LEU A 149 -2.20 -9.76 -8.11
C LEU A 149 -3.28 -9.29 -9.08
N PHE A 150 -3.67 -8.02 -9.01
CA PHE A 150 -4.64 -7.43 -9.93
C PHE A 150 -4.11 -7.32 -11.36
N ALA A 151 -2.83 -6.98 -11.57
CA ALA A 151 -2.23 -6.99 -12.90
C ALA A 151 -2.29 -8.39 -13.54
N GLY A 152 -1.95 -9.45 -12.77
CA GLY A 152 -2.05 -10.83 -13.23
C GLY A 152 -3.50 -11.25 -13.53
N PHE A 153 -4.44 -10.87 -12.66
CA PHE A 153 -5.87 -11.09 -12.87
C PHE A 153 -6.37 -10.45 -14.17
N TRP A 154 -6.00 -9.19 -14.45
CA TRP A 154 -6.38 -8.53 -15.69
C TRP A 154 -5.71 -9.12 -16.93
N CYS A 155 -4.45 -9.54 -16.83
CA CYS A 155 -3.81 -10.31 -17.90
C CYS A 155 -4.59 -11.59 -18.22
N ALA A 156 -5.01 -12.34 -17.19
CA ALA A 156 -5.79 -13.56 -17.39
C ALA A 156 -7.14 -13.28 -18.06
N LEU A 157 -7.85 -12.23 -17.64
CA LEU A 157 -9.11 -11.82 -18.28
C LEU A 157 -8.92 -11.36 -19.72
N GLY A 158 -7.88 -10.57 -20.00
CA GLY A 158 -7.55 -10.14 -21.36
C GLY A 158 -7.26 -11.31 -22.29
N VAL A 159 -6.44 -12.28 -21.83
CA VAL A 159 -6.16 -13.51 -22.58
C VAL A 159 -7.43 -14.35 -22.76
N PHE A 160 -8.27 -14.45 -21.74
CA PHE A 160 -9.53 -15.19 -21.81
C PHE A 160 -10.51 -14.58 -22.83
N SER A 161 -10.62 -13.25 -22.88
CA SER A 161 -11.43 -12.55 -23.88
C SER A 161 -10.92 -12.80 -25.29
N LEU A 162 -9.60 -12.76 -25.52
CA LEU A 162 -9.01 -13.10 -26.81
C LEU A 162 -9.21 -14.57 -27.19
N TRP A 163 -9.09 -15.48 -26.22
CA TRP A 163 -9.26 -16.91 -26.45
C TRP A 163 -10.69 -17.27 -26.85
N LEU A 164 -11.70 -16.67 -26.20
CA LEU A 164 -13.11 -16.86 -26.57
C LEU A 164 -13.39 -16.46 -28.03
N GLN A 165 -12.71 -15.43 -28.54
CA GLN A 165 -12.88 -14.99 -29.93
C GLN A 165 -12.14 -15.89 -30.93
N LEU A 166 -11.01 -16.49 -30.54
CA LEU A 166 -10.20 -17.35 -31.40
C LEU A 166 -10.71 -18.80 -31.42
N ALA A 167 -11.40 -19.22 -30.37
CA ALA A 167 -11.95 -20.57 -30.20
C ALA A 167 -13.44 -20.68 -30.52
N GLY A 168 -14.15 -19.55 -30.63
CA GLY A 168 -15.51 -19.44 -31.17
C GLY A 168 -15.49 -19.22 -32.68
#